data_AF-A0AAI9ZPE6-F1
#
_entry.id   AF-A0AAI9ZPE6-F1
#
_cell.length_a   1.000
_cell.length_b   1.000
_cell.length_c   1.000
_cell.angle_alpha   90.00
_cell.angle_beta   90.00
_cell.angle_gamma   90.00
#
_symmetry.space_group_name_H-M   'P 1'
#
loop_
_entity.id
_entity.type
_entity.pdbx_description
1 polymer ?
#
loop_
_entity_poly.entity_id
_entity_poly.type
_entity_poly.pdbx_seq_one_letter_code
_entity_poly.pdbx_strand_id
1 'polypeptide(L)'
;QCSATRPTCSRCSIQNVECEYETGPDITRRRAIVNRLEELEKENNDLHELIRDLCSRPEEEATEIFNRLRSTGDPFHVLDLVRMGDLLLGKQPIEAIEAIEAIGFGDRRRKSSPLSSKPSSVPDKADMNPSDPED
;
A
#
# COMPACT_ATOMS: atom_id res chain seq x y z
N GLN A 1 21.76 1.60 19.57
CA GLN A 1 20.85 0.60 18.95
C GLN A 1 19.48 0.68 19.64
N CYS A 2 18.37 0.47 18.93
CA CYS A 2 17.01 0.45 19.51
C CYS A 2 16.65 -0.98 19.95
N SER A 3 16.07 -1.15 21.15
CA SER A 3 15.68 -2.47 21.68
C SER A 3 14.34 -2.99 21.15
N ALA A 4 13.55 -2.14 20.48
CA ALA A 4 12.19 -2.44 20.00
C ALA A 4 11.21 -2.97 21.06
N THR A 5 11.50 -2.77 22.36
CA THR A 5 10.58 -3.09 23.46
C THR A 5 9.45 -2.07 23.52
N ARG A 6 8.21 -2.54 23.70
CA ARG A 6 7.01 -1.70 23.82
C ARG A 6 6.54 -1.66 25.29
N PRO A 7 5.93 -0.55 25.77
CA PRO A 7 5.60 0.69 25.05
C PRO A 7 6.80 1.62 24.81
N THR A 8 7.90 1.46 25.55
CA THR A 8 9.08 2.33 25.47
C THR A 8 10.35 1.51 25.21
N CYS A 9 11.15 1.91 24.21
CA CYS A 9 12.43 1.25 23.97
C CYS A 9 13.46 1.63 25.06
N SER A 10 14.46 0.78 25.29
CA SER A 10 15.47 0.98 26.34
C SER A 10 16.20 2.31 26.20
N ARG A 11 16.49 2.73 24.96
CA ARG A 11 17.15 4.00 24.66
C ARG A 11 16.27 5.20 25.03
N CYS A 12 14.99 5.21 24.62
CA CYS A 12 14.08 6.31 24.92
C CYS A 12 13.76 6.40 26.41
N SER A 13 13.69 5.26 27.10
CA SER A 13 13.57 5.20 28.56
C SER A 13 14.76 5.87 29.25
N ILE A 14 15.99 5.53 28.84
CA ILE A 14 17.22 6.15 29.39
C ILE A 14 17.28 7.66 29.10
N GLN A 15 16.82 8.08 27.92
CA GLN A 15 16.86 9.47 27.50
C GLN A 15 15.67 10.30 28.01
N ASN A 16 14.70 9.70 28.71
CA ASN A 16 13.47 10.33 29.17
C ASN A 16 12.75 11.13 28.07
N VAL A 17 12.72 10.57 26.85
CA VAL A 17 11.99 11.14 25.71
C VAL A 17 10.77 10.30 25.39
N GLU A 18 9.74 10.94 24.83
CA GLU A 18 8.55 10.26 24.34
C GLU A 18 8.93 9.25 23.24
N CYS A 19 8.46 8.01 23.40
CA CYS A 19 8.79 6.90 22.51
C CYS A 19 7.56 6.55 21.68
N GLU A 20 7.46 7.14 20.50
CA GLU A 20 6.36 6.86 19.57
C GLU A 20 6.73 5.75 18.60
N TYR A 21 5.80 4.81 18.42
CA TYR A 21 5.88 3.80 17.37
C TYR A 21 4.80 4.11 16.33
N GLU A 22 5.15 3.97 15.04
CA GLU A 22 4.22 4.15 13.91
C GLU A 22 3.01 3.19 13.96
N THR A 23 3.10 2.12 14.76
CA THR A 23 2.05 1.11 14.89
C THR A 23 1.69 0.89 16.35
N GLY A 24 0.41 0.57 16.60
CA GLY A 24 -0.11 0.26 17.93
C GLY A 24 0.68 -0.86 18.64
N PRO A 25 0.55 -0.97 19.98
CA PRO A 25 1.38 -1.84 20.80
C PRO A 25 1.30 -3.33 20.39
N ASP A 26 0.16 -3.77 19.86
CA ASP A 26 -0.11 -5.17 19.48
C ASP A 26 0.23 -5.49 18.01
N ILE A 27 0.49 -4.47 17.18
CA ILE A 27 0.67 -4.64 15.73
C ILE A 27 2.14 -4.44 15.38
N THR A 28 2.77 -5.49 14.87
CA THR A 28 4.12 -5.39 14.32
C THR A 28 4.12 -4.51 13.07
N ARG A 29 5.23 -3.79 12.79
CA ARG A 29 5.38 -2.99 11.57
C ARG A 29 5.08 -3.79 10.30
N ARG A 30 5.55 -5.05 10.25
CA ARG A 30 5.27 -5.95 9.14
C ARG A 30 3.77 -6.19 8.97
N ARG A 31 3.05 -6.47 10.07
CA ARG A 31 1.60 -6.70 10.02
C ARG A 31 0.84 -5.43 9.60
N ALA A 32 1.23 -4.26 10.10
CA ALA A 32 0.60 -3.00 9.69
C ALA A 32 0.75 -2.73 8.19
N ILE A 33 1.93 -3.02 7.61
CA ILE A 33 2.14 -2.91 6.16
C ILE A 33 1.22 -3.87 5.41
N VAL A 34 1.15 -5.13 5.83
CA VAL A 34 0.27 -6.13 5.19
C VAL A 34 -1.20 -5.69 5.26
N ASN A 35 -1.68 -5.23 6.42
CA ASN A 35 -3.05 -4.73 6.55
C ASN A 35 -3.31 -3.57 5.59
N ARG A 36 -2.37 -2.63 5.49
CA ARG A 36 -2.51 -1.49 4.57
C ARG A 36 -2.51 -1.93 3.11
N LEU A 37 -1.73 -2.96 2.76
CA LEU A 37 -1.77 -3.55 1.42
C LEU A 37 -3.13 -4.21 1.15
N GLU A 38 -3.64 -5.02 2.09
CA GLU A 38 -4.96 -5.66 1.98
C GLU A 38 -6.09 -4.61 1.83
N GLU A 39 -6.03 -3.50 2.57
CA GLU A 39 -6.96 -2.38 2.44
C GLU A 39 -6.91 -1.74 1.05
N LEU A 40 -5.70 -1.41 0.57
CA LEU A 40 -5.51 -0.78 -0.74
C LEU A 40 -5.89 -1.71 -1.89
N GLU A 41 -5.62 -3.01 -1.77
CA GLU A 41 -6.05 -4.02 -2.73
C GLU A 41 -7.57 -4.13 -2.77
N LYS A 42 -8.24 -4.10 -1.61
CA LYS A 42 -9.70 -4.06 -1.54
C LYS A 42 -10.27 -2.81 -2.20
N GLU A 43 -9.75 -1.62 -1.84
CA GLU A 43 -10.18 -0.35 -2.46
C GLU A 43 -9.99 -0.37 -3.98
N ASN A 44 -8.88 -0.94 -4.46
CA ASN A 44 -8.62 -1.08 -5.90
C ASN A 44 -9.65 -1.98 -6.59
N ASN A 45 -9.93 -3.13 -5.99
CA ASN A 45 -10.93 -4.07 -6.50
C ASN A 45 -12.34 -3.43 -6.52
N ASP A 46 -12.71 -2.70 -5.47
CA ASP A 46 -13.98 -1.98 -5.38
C ASP A 46 -14.09 -0.92 -6.51
N LEU A 47 -13.02 -0.16 -6.78
CA LEU A 47 -13.02 0.80 -7.90
C LEU A 47 -13.11 0.12 -9.27
N HIS A 48 -12.44 -1.02 -9.44
CA HIS A 48 -12.53 -1.81 -10.66
C HIS A 48 -13.94 -2.39 -10.87
N GLU A 49 -14.62 -2.80 -9.81
CA GLU A 49 -16.02 -3.23 -9.84
C GLU A 49 -16.94 -2.09 -10.28
N LEU A 50 -16.79 -0.89 -9.69
CA LEU A 50 -17.59 0.26 -10.09
C LEU A 50 -17.40 0.64 -11.57
N ILE A 51 -16.17 0.59 -12.08
CA ILE A 51 -15.90 0.83 -13.50
C ILE A 51 -16.56 -0.27 -14.36
N ARG A 52 -16.48 -1.53 -13.94
CA ARG A 52 -17.13 -2.64 -14.64
C ARG A 52 -18.65 -2.47 -14.69
N ASP A 53 -19.26 -2.02 -13.60
CA ASP A 53 -20.69 -1.71 -13.55
C ASP A 53 -21.07 -0.60 -14.54
N LEU A 54 -20.27 0.46 -14.62
CA LEU A 54 -20.47 1.53 -15.60
C LEU A 54 -20.34 1.06 -17.06
N CYS A 55 -19.47 0.09 -17.34
CA CYS A 55 -19.24 -0.40 -18.70
C CYS A 55 -20.19 -1.52 -19.15
N SER A 56 -20.68 -2.34 -18.22
CA SER A 56 -21.42 -3.58 -18.55
C SER A 56 -22.94 -3.47 -18.36
N ARG A 57 -23.40 -2.53 -17.53
CA ARG A 57 -24.83 -2.34 -17.28
C ARG A 57 -25.51 -1.58 -18.44
N PRO A 58 -26.85 -1.69 -18.56
CA PRO A 58 -27.62 -0.89 -19.50
C PRO A 58 -27.35 0.61 -19.32
N GLU A 59 -27.43 1.37 -20.42
CA GLU A 59 -27.09 2.81 -20.45
C GLU A 59 -27.86 3.63 -19.40
N GLU A 60 -29.13 3.33 -19.17
CA GLU A 60 -29.96 3.99 -18.16
C GLU A 60 -29.40 3.78 -16.74
N GLU A 61 -29.04 2.53 -16.39
CA GLU A 61 -28.45 2.20 -15.09
C GLU A 61 -27.07 2.82 -14.92
N ALA A 62 -26.21 2.70 -15.95
CA ALA A 62 -24.88 3.28 -15.92
C ALA A 62 -24.91 4.81 -15.76
N THR A 63 -25.86 5.48 -16.42
CA THR A 63 -26.06 6.93 -16.30
C THR A 63 -26.48 7.33 -14.89
N GLU A 64 -27.37 6.57 -14.25
CA GLU A 64 -27.79 6.82 -12.87
C GLU A 64 -26.64 6.62 -11.88
N ILE A 65 -25.83 5.57 -12.05
CA ILE A 65 -24.62 5.34 -11.26
C ILE A 65 -23.65 6.54 -11.41
N PHE A 66 -23.43 7.00 -12.65
CA PHE A 66 -22.59 8.16 -12.93
C PHE A 66 -23.12 9.45 -12.31
N ASN A 67 -24.42 9.70 -12.38
CA ASN A 67 -25.05 10.89 -11.78
C ASN A 67 -24.89 10.89 -10.25
N ARG A 68 -25.05 9.74 -9.61
CA ARG A 68 -24.81 9.57 -8.16
C ARG A 68 -23.36 9.82 -7.81
N LEU A 69 -22.42 9.29 -8.61
CA LEU A 69 -21.00 9.53 -8.43
C LEU A 69 -20.66 11.03 -8.48
N ARG A 70 -21.23 11.77 -9.44
CA ARG A 70 -21.05 13.23 -9.54
C ARG A 70 -21.67 14.00 -8.37
N SER A 71 -22.78 13.50 -7.82
CA SER A 71 -23.54 14.17 -6.76
C SER A 71 -22.88 13.98 -5.39
N THR A 72 -22.46 12.75 -5.07
CA THR A 72 -21.86 12.41 -3.77
C THR A 72 -20.36 12.66 -3.76
N GLY A 73 -19.67 12.44 -4.88
CA GLY A 73 -18.21 12.51 -4.95
C GLY A 73 -17.48 11.35 -4.26
N ASP A 74 -18.22 10.37 -3.72
CA ASP A 74 -17.67 9.19 -3.04
C ASP A 74 -18.00 7.92 -3.85
N PRO A 75 -17.00 7.31 -4.51
CA PRO A 75 -17.20 6.09 -5.30
C PRO A 75 -17.56 4.87 -4.46
N PHE A 76 -17.08 4.76 -3.22
CA PHE A 76 -17.32 3.59 -2.38
C PHE A 76 -18.77 3.56 -1.90
N HIS A 77 -19.29 4.73 -1.48
CA HIS A 77 -20.71 4.85 -1.12
C HIS A 77 -21.63 4.51 -2.29
N VAL A 78 -21.29 4.97 -3.50
CA VAL A 78 -22.08 4.65 -4.71
C VAL A 78 -22.05 3.15 -5.01
N LEU A 79 -20.88 2.51 -4.90
CA LEU A 79 -20.76 1.07 -5.08
C LEU A 79 -21.61 0.28 -4.07
N ASP A 80 -21.63 0.70 -2.80
CA ASP A 80 -22.50 0.08 -1.79
C ASP A 80 -23.99 0.20 -2.13
N LEU A 81 -24.42 1.36 -2.64
CA LEU A 81 -25.79 1.55 -3.12
C LEU A 81 -26.13 0.63 -4.30
N VAL A 82 -25.19 0.45 -5.22
CA VAL A 82 -25.35 -0.46 -6.37
C VAL A 82 -25.48 -1.91 -5.88
N ARG A 83 -24.55 -2.37 -5.02
CA ARG A 83 -24.59 -3.71 -4.42
C ARG A 83 -25.90 -3.96 -3.66
N MET A 84 -26.36 -3.00 -2.85
CA MET A 84 -27.64 -3.10 -2.16
C MET A 84 -28.82 -3.18 -3.14
N GLY A 85 -28.81 -2.37 -4.20
CA GLY A 85 -29.81 -2.42 -5.27
C GLY A 85 -29.86 -3.77 -5.96
N ASP A 86 -28.70 -4.35 -6.27
CA ASP A 86 -28.60 -5.67 -6.89
C ASP A 86 -29.15 -6.79 -6.00
N LEU A 87 -28.83 -6.75 -4.71
CA LEU A 87 -29.37 -7.71 -3.72
C LEU A 87 -30.90 -7.64 -3.65
N LEU A 88 -31.47 -6.43 -3.69
CA LEU A 88 -32.93 -6.24 -3.65
C LEU A 88 -33.61 -6.69 -4.96
N LEU A 89 -32.94 -6.51 -6.09
CA LEU A 89 -33.44 -6.87 -7.41
C LEU A 89 -33.10 -8.33 -7.80
N GLY A 90 -32.37 -9.06 -6.96
CA GLY A 90 -31.92 -10.43 -7.22
C GLY A 90 -30.93 -10.53 -8.39
N LYS A 91 -30.24 -9.44 -8.73
CA LYS A 91 -29.21 -9.43 -9.78
C LYS A 91 -27.99 -10.17 -9.25
N GLN A 92 -27.50 -11.15 -10.02
CA GLN A 92 -26.23 -11.79 -9.71
C GLN A 92 -25.09 -10.86 -10.12
N PRO A 93 -23.96 -10.84 -9.39
CA PRO A 93 -22.79 -10.07 -9.79
C PRO A 93 -22.43 -10.46 -11.23
N ILE A 94 -22.28 -9.44 -12.07
CA ILE A 94 -21.93 -9.62 -13.47
C ILE A 94 -20.48 -10.11 -13.49
N GLU A 95 -20.28 -11.42 -13.65
CA GLU A 95 -19.00 -11.98 -14.03
C GLU A 95 -18.69 -11.48 -15.44
N ALA A 96 -17.94 -10.39 -15.54
CA ALA A 96 -17.51 -9.88 -16.83
C ALA A 96 -16.58 -10.90 -17.49
N ILE A 97 -17.08 -11.51 -18.56
CA ILE A 97 -16.32 -12.17 -19.61
C ILE A 97 -15.19 -11.23 -20.04
N GLU A 98 -13.95 -11.65 -19.81
CA GLU A 98 -12.69 -11.48 -20.59
C GLU A 98 -12.50 -10.22 -21.48
N ALA A 99 -13.11 -9.07 -21.17
CA ALA A 99 -12.98 -7.85 -21.99
C ALA A 99 -11.93 -6.86 -21.47
N ILE A 100 -11.45 -7.04 -20.23
CA ILE A 100 -10.43 -6.16 -19.62
C ILE A 100 -9.00 -6.56 -20.04
N GLU A 101 -8.75 -7.81 -20.42
CA GLU A 101 -7.44 -8.24 -20.94
C GLU A 101 -7.08 -7.58 -22.29
N ALA A 102 -8.09 -7.10 -23.05
CA ALA A 102 -7.88 -6.44 -24.33
C ALA A 102 -7.42 -4.97 -24.22
N ILE A 103 -7.67 -4.32 -23.07
CA ILE A 103 -7.22 -2.95 -22.83
C ILE A 103 -5.85 -3.06 -22.15
N GLY A 104 -4.80 -3.18 -22.96
CA GLY A 104 -3.41 -3.28 -22.54
C GLY A 104 -2.94 -2.10 -21.67
N PHE A 105 -3.34 -2.07 -20.41
CA PHE A 105 -2.61 -1.39 -19.35
C PHE A 105 -1.39 -2.25 -19.05
N GLY A 106 -0.39 -2.12 -19.93
CA GLY A 106 0.89 -2.78 -19.80
C GLY A 106 1.43 -2.59 -18.39
N ASP A 107 1.78 -3.72 -17.78
CA ASP A 107 2.62 -3.89 -16.60
C ASP A 107 3.35 -2.60 -16.18
N ARG A 108 2.68 -1.71 -15.44
CA ARG A 108 3.38 -0.78 -14.55
C ARG A 108 3.71 -1.54 -13.29
N ARG A 109 4.50 -2.59 -13.48
CA ARG A 109 5.43 -3.08 -12.46
C ARG A 109 6.30 -1.87 -12.12
N ARG A 110 5.94 -1.15 -11.05
CA ARG A 110 6.86 -0.22 -10.39
C ARG A 110 8.11 -1.04 -10.12
N LYS A 111 9.14 -0.86 -10.94
CA LYS A 111 10.49 -1.28 -10.60
C LYS A 111 10.78 -0.54 -9.31
N SER A 112 10.64 -1.22 -8.19
CA SER A 112 11.35 -0.83 -6.98
C SER A 112 12.81 -0.69 -7.41
N SER A 113 13.29 0.55 -7.44
CA SER A 113 14.71 0.82 -7.57
C SER A 113 15.42 0.02 -6.49
N PRO A 114 16.48 -0.76 -6.80
CA PRO A 114 17.27 -1.36 -5.75
C PRO A 114 17.95 -0.22 -5.01
N LEU A 115 17.72 -0.11 -3.69
CA LEU A 115 18.64 0.62 -2.82
C LEU A 115 20.02 -0.02 -3.00
N SER A 116 20.94 0.72 -3.64
CA SER A 116 22.35 0.38 -3.69
C SER A 116 22.92 0.53 -2.28
N SER A 117 22.83 -0.52 -1.49
CA SER A 117 23.65 -0.70 -0.30
C SER A 117 25.05 -1.07 -0.78
N LYS A 118 25.90 -0.08 -1.06
CA LYS A 118 27.34 -0.33 -1.14
C LYS A 118 27.82 -0.79 0.25
N PRO A 119 28.47 -1.94 0.40
CA PRO A 119 29.32 -2.19 1.55
C PRO A 119 30.59 -1.36 1.37
N SER A 120 30.87 -0.45 2.31
CA SER A 120 32.18 0.16 2.45
C SER A 120 33.16 -0.88 2.99
N SER A 121 33.79 -1.63 2.11
CA SER A 121 35.04 -2.34 2.41
C SER A 121 36.17 -1.34 2.31
N VAL A 122 36.64 -0.86 3.46
CA VAL A 122 37.96 -0.23 3.56
C VAL A 122 38.99 -1.36 3.66
N PRO A 123 40.04 -1.38 2.83
CA PRO A 123 41.06 -2.42 2.89
C PRO A 123 42.03 -2.16 4.05
N ASP A 124 42.34 -3.23 4.78
CA ASP A 124 43.52 -3.34 5.63
C ASP A 124 44.78 -2.96 4.82
N LYS A 125 45.53 -1.97 5.30
CA LYS A 125 46.93 -1.79 4.92
C LYS A 125 47.79 -2.09 6.13
N ALA A 126 48.53 -3.18 5.98
CA ALA A 126 49.57 -3.65 6.86
C ALA A 126 50.70 -2.63 7.02
N ASP A 127 51.32 -2.75 8.18
CA ASP A 127 52.62 -2.26 8.64
C ASP A 127 53.63 -1.85 7.57
N MET A 128 54.19 -0.65 7.75
CA MET A 128 55.56 -0.28 7.38
C MET A 128 56.06 0.81 8.35
N ASN A 129 56.76 0.37 9.41
CA ASN A 129 57.90 1.08 10.00
C ASN A 129 59.16 0.66 9.20
N PRO A 130 60.31 1.37 9.20
CA PRO A 130 60.81 2.32 10.23
C PRO A 130 61.51 3.60 9.68
N SER A 131 61.85 4.54 10.58
CA SER A 131 63.19 5.13 10.79
C SER A 131 63.11 6.60 11.21
N ASP A 132 63.83 6.92 12.30
CA ASP A 132 64.08 8.25 12.89
C ASP A 132 64.68 9.27 11.89
N PRO A 133 64.70 10.56 12.24
CA PRO A 133 65.96 11.10 12.76
C PRO A 133 65.85 12.10 13.92
N GLU A 134 66.97 12.22 14.62
CA GLU A 134 67.34 13.17 15.69
C GLU A 134 67.32 14.64 15.23
N ASP A 135 66.88 15.54 16.13
CA ASP A 135 67.66 16.65 16.73
C ASP A 135 66.84 17.35 17.83
#